data_AF-A0A6S6SWP4-F1
#
_entry.id   AF-A0A6S6SWP4-F1
#
_cell.length_a   1.000
_cell.length_b   1.000
_cell.length_c   1.000
_cell.angle_alpha   90.00
_cell.angle_beta   90.00
_cell.angle_gamma   90.00
#
_symmetry.space_group_name_H-M   'P 1'
#
loop_
_entity.id
_entity.type
_entity.pdbx_description
1 polymer ?
#
loop_
_entity_poly.entity_id
_entity_poly.type
_entity_poly.pdbx_seq_one_letter_code
_entity_poly.pdbx_strand_id
1 'polypeptide(L)'
;MGYEYDEIGRLENFINENQENYHFEYDPLDRLKKEQGIDGLISEYHYDEIDNLLKKAVTSKDNQTQETYLEHNPIGDYSYKTV
;
A
#
# COMPACT_ATOMS: atom_id res chain seq x y z
N MET A 1 21.71 -3.62 6.53
CA MET A 1 20.31 -4.09 6.49
C MET A 1 19.71 -4.08 7.88
N GLY A 2 18.42 -3.76 7.99
CA GLY A 2 17.67 -3.76 9.25
C GLY A 2 16.18 -3.97 9.00
N TYR A 3 15.50 -4.54 9.98
CA TYR A 3 14.06 -4.77 9.99
C TYR A 3 13.51 -4.22 11.32
N GLU A 4 12.45 -3.45 11.23
CA GLU A 4 11.71 -2.96 12.39
C GLU A 4 10.27 -3.42 12.27
N TYR A 5 9.69 -3.76 13.42
CA TYR A 5 8.37 -4.34 13.48
C TYR A 5 7.49 -3.53 14.44
N ASP A 6 6.20 -3.46 14.15
CA ASP A 6 5.23 -2.87 15.06
C ASP A 6 4.96 -3.76 16.29
N GLU A 7 4.09 -3.30 17.19
CA GLU A 7 3.79 -3.96 18.47
C GLU A 7 3.25 -5.40 18.33
N ILE A 8 2.69 -5.76 17.18
CA ILE A 8 2.15 -7.10 16.91
C ILE A 8 3.01 -7.91 15.92
N GLY A 9 4.20 -7.41 15.59
CA GLY A 9 5.22 -8.15 14.84
C GLY A 9 5.12 -8.01 13.32
N ARG A 10 4.45 -6.97 12.81
CA ARG A 10 4.36 -6.69 11.37
C ARG A 10 5.48 -5.77 10.94
N LEU A 11 6.02 -5.96 9.74
CA LEU A 11 7.16 -5.20 9.24
C LEU A 11 6.80 -3.72 9.05
N GLU A 12 7.34 -2.82 9.87
CA GLU A 12 7.07 -1.38 9.77
C GLU A 12 8.15 -0.65 8.96
N ASN A 13 9.42 -1.03 9.12
CA ASN A 13 10.53 -0.48 8.34
C ASN A 13 11.48 -1.56 7.83
N PHE A 14 11.95 -1.41 6.60
CA PHE A 14 13.00 -2.24 6.02
C PHE A 14 14.11 -1.36 5.45
N ILE A 15 15.35 -1.58 5.90
CA ILE A 15 16.54 -0.90 5.40
C ILE A 15 17.41 -1.89 4.65
N ASN A 16 17.72 -1.62 3.38
CA ASN A 16 18.45 -2.55 2.51
C ASN A 16 20.00 -2.43 2.61
N GLU A 17 20.73 -3.16 1.74
CA GLU A 17 22.17 -2.99 1.36
C GLU A 17 22.62 -1.51 1.34
N ASN A 18 21.84 -0.69 0.67
CA ASN A 18 22.20 0.65 0.24
C ASN A 18 21.79 1.74 1.23
N GLN A 19 21.36 1.37 2.45
CA GLN A 19 20.76 2.28 3.43
C GLN A 19 19.46 2.94 2.95
N GLU A 20 18.81 2.37 1.95
CA GLU A 20 17.50 2.84 1.49
C GLU A 20 16.41 2.25 2.38
N ASN A 21 15.42 3.07 2.74
CA ASN A 21 14.37 2.73 3.69
C ASN A 21 13.02 2.56 2.97
N TYR A 22 12.31 1.49 3.33
CA TYR A 22 10.92 1.24 2.99
C TYR A 22 10.08 1.31 4.25
N HIS A 23 8.97 2.05 4.21
CA HIS A 23 8.04 2.17 5.33
C HIS A 23 6.71 1.53 4.98
N PHE A 24 6.09 0.84 5.95
CA PHE A 24 4.81 0.15 5.78
C PHE A 24 3.90 0.48 6.94
N GLU A 25 2.63 0.73 6.64
CA GLU A 25 1.59 0.88 7.62
C GLU A 25 0.44 -0.07 7.31
N TYR A 26 -0.16 -0.60 8.37
CA TYR A 26 -1.26 -1.56 8.28
C TYR A 26 -2.53 -1.02 8.92
N ASP A 27 -3.67 -1.54 8.48
CA ASP A 27 -4.95 -1.32 9.14
C ASP A 27 -5.18 -2.32 10.30
N PRO A 28 -6.26 -2.17 11.08
CA PRO A 28 -6.57 -3.07 12.20
C PRO A 28 -6.89 -4.52 11.81
N LEU A 29 -7.16 -4.80 10.53
CA LEU A 29 -7.43 -6.14 10.01
C LEU A 29 -6.18 -6.81 9.44
N ASP A 30 -5.00 -6.26 9.73
CA ASP A 30 -3.71 -6.79 9.27
C ASP A 30 -3.45 -6.64 7.76
N ARG A 31 -4.01 -5.59 7.16
CA ARG A 31 -3.87 -5.32 5.72
C ARG A 31 -2.96 -4.12 5.50
N LEU A 32 -2.08 -4.20 4.51
CA LEU A 32 -1.22 -3.08 4.14
C LEU A 32 -2.09 -1.91 3.67
N LYS A 33 -2.14 -0.81 4.41
CA LYS A 33 -2.91 0.39 4.04
C LYS A 33 -2.05 1.45 3.36
N LYS A 34 -0.73 1.43 3.61
CA LYS A 34 0.19 2.41 3.04
C LYS A 34 1.62 1.86 2.99
N GLU A 35 2.34 2.19 1.93
CA GLU A 35 3.79 1.97 1.85
C GLU A 35 4.50 3.18 1.23
N GLN A 36 5.75 3.38 1.63
CA GLN A 36 6.65 4.35 1.01
C GLN A 36 7.90 3.62 0.49
N GLY A 37 8.13 3.73 -0.81
CA GLY A 37 9.29 3.14 -1.48
C GLY A 37 10.52 4.05 -1.43
N ILE A 38 11.65 3.51 -1.89
CA ILE A 38 12.95 4.21 -1.99
C ILE A 38 12.92 5.35 -3.03
N ASP A 39 12.03 5.23 -4.01
CA ASP A 39 11.72 6.28 -4.98
C ASP A 39 10.94 7.45 -4.34
N GLY A 40 10.48 7.27 -3.10
CA GLY A 40 9.64 8.15 -2.31
C GLY A 40 8.23 8.31 -2.87
N LEU A 41 7.79 7.39 -3.73
CA LEU A 41 6.37 7.22 -4.02
C LEU A 41 5.67 6.69 -2.78
N ILE A 42 4.48 7.22 -2.52
CA ILE A 42 3.59 6.74 -1.47
C ILE A 42 2.45 6.00 -2.16
N SER A 43 2.27 4.71 -1.84
CA SER A 43 1.10 3.95 -2.27
C SER A 43 0.14 3.78 -1.09
N GLU A 44 -1.13 4.13 -1.26
CA GLU A 44 -2.19 3.93 -0.28
C GLU A 44 -3.23 2.95 -0.83
N TYR A 45 -3.73 2.08 0.04
CA TYR A 45 -4.59 0.94 -0.30
C TYR A 45 -5.87 1.00 0.53
N HIS A 46 -7.02 0.87 -0.13
CA HIS A 46 -8.32 0.81 0.52
C HIS A 46 -9.04 -0.48 0.16
N TYR A 47 -9.62 -1.11 1.17
CA TYR A 47 -10.27 -2.41 1.06
C TYR A 47 -11.74 -2.30 1.46
N ASP A 48 -12.55 -3.24 0.98
CA ASP A 48 -13.89 -3.46 1.52
C ASP A 48 -13.86 -4.33 2.81
N GLU A 49 -15.03 -4.60 3.37
CA GLU A 49 -15.22 -5.37 4.61
C GLU A 49 -14.87 -6.87 4.46
N ILE A 50 -14.76 -7.37 3.22
CA ILE A 50 -14.47 -8.79 2.93
C ILE A 50 -13.11 -8.96 2.24
N ASP A 51 -12.21 -7.99 2.44
CA ASP A 51 -10.80 -8.02 2.04
C ASP A 51 -10.51 -7.83 0.54
N ASN A 52 -11.45 -7.29 -0.23
CA ASN A 52 -11.16 -6.90 -1.61
C ASN A 52 -10.54 -5.50 -1.67
N LEU A 53 -9.44 -5.35 -2.41
CA LEU A 53 -8.89 -4.03 -2.73
C LEU A 53 -9.86 -3.26 -3.63
N LEU A 54 -10.33 -2.09 -3.15
CA LEU A 54 -11.23 -1.19 -3.88
C LEU A 54 -10.48 -0.06 -4.59
N LYS A 55 -9.37 0.39 -4.02
CA LYS A 55 -8.62 1.55 -4.52
C LYS A 55 -7.15 1.45 -4.16
N LYS A 56 -6.30 1.80 -5.13
CA LYS A 56 -4.90 2.12 -4.92
C LYS A 56 -4.64 3.57 -5.34
N ALA A 57 -4.09 4.39 -4.47
CA ALA A 57 -3.61 5.72 -4.80
C ALA A 57 -2.08 5.72 -4.79
N VAL A 58 -1.43 6.29 -5.81
CA VAL A 58 0.02 6.44 -5.87
C VAL A 58 0.34 7.93 -5.96
N THR A 59 0.97 8.46 -4.93
CA THR A 59 1.37 9.87 -4.84
C THR A 59 2.87 10.02 -5.07
N SER A 60 3.25 10.88 -6.02
CA SER A 60 4.64 11.22 -6.29
C SER A 60 5.19 12.26 -5.31
N LYS A 61 6.52 12.44 -5.31
CA LYS A 61 7.21 13.51 -4.57
C LYS A 61 6.71 14.92 -4.92
N ASP A 62 6.16 15.10 -6.12
CA ASP A 62 5.56 16.35 -6.59
C ASP A 62 4.08 16.48 -6.19
N ASN A 63 3.60 15.63 -5.28
CA ASN A 63 2.22 15.52 -4.81
C ASN A 63 1.20 15.26 -5.91
N GLN A 64 1.64 14.68 -7.04
CA GLN A 64 0.73 14.20 -8.08
C GLN A 64 0.22 12.82 -7.69
N THR A 65 -1.10 12.66 -7.60
CA THR A 65 -1.72 11.40 -7.22
C THR A 65 -2.43 10.78 -8.41
N GLN A 66 -2.11 9.52 -8.69
CA GLN A 66 -2.84 8.68 -9.64
C GLN A 66 -3.66 7.66 -8.86
N GLU A 67 -4.94 7.56 -9.15
CA GLU A 67 -5.84 6.66 -8.45
C GLU A 67 -6.29 5.55 -9.38
N THR A 68 -6.21 4.30 -8.93
CA THR A 68 -6.77 3.15 -9.61
C THR A 68 -7.87 2.56 -8.74
N TYR A 69 -9.09 2.55 -9.27
CA TYR A 69 -10.28 1.96 -8.67
C TYR A 69 -10.47 0.55 -9.21
N LEU A 70 -10.75 -0.39 -8.33
CA LEU A 70 -11.03 -1.78 -8.66
C LEU A 70 -12.49 -2.07 -8.27
N GLU A 71 -13.26 -2.50 -9.25
CA GLU A 71 -14.62 -2.99 -9.04
C GLU A 71 -14.62 -4.51 -9.09
N HIS A 72 -15.17 -5.14 -8.06
CA HIS A 72 -15.39 -6.57 -7.99
C HIS A 72 -16.79 -6.90 -8.48
N ASN A 73 -16.90 -7.54 -9.64
CA ASN A 73 -18.18 -8.10 -10.07
C ASN A 73 -18.43 -9.45 -9.39
N PRO A 74 -19.68 -9.81 -9.02
CA PRO A 74 -20.03 -11.04 -8.28
C PRO A 74 -19.60 -12.36 -8.93
N ILE A 75 -19.13 -12.34 -10.19
CA ILE A 75 -18.65 -13.50 -10.95
C ILE A 75 -17.12 -13.65 -10.93
N GLY A 76 -16.40 -12.81 -10.16
CA GLY A 76 -14.95 -12.87 -9.98
C GLY A 76 -14.14 -12.06 -11.02
N ASP A 77 -14.81 -11.29 -11.87
CA ASP A 77 -14.15 -10.38 -12.80
C ASP A 77 -13.78 -9.07 -12.10
N TYR A 78 -12.53 -8.65 -12.28
CA TYR A 78 -12.02 -7.35 -11.86
C TYR A 78 -12.07 -6.37 -13.02
N SER A 79 -12.75 -5.24 -12.87
CA SER A 79 -12.56 -4.07 -13.74
C SER A 79 -11.75 -3.01 -13.02
N TYR A 80 -10.81 -2.39 -13.73
CA TYR A 80 -9.99 -1.31 -13.21
C TYR A 80 -10.26 0.00 -13.96
N LYS A 81 -10.27 1.10 -13.23
CA LYS A 81 -10.34 2.46 -13.79
C LYS A 81 -9.28 3.33 -13.14
N THR A 82 -8.42 3.94 -13.95
CA THR A 82 -7.44 4.92 -13.49
C THR A 82 -7.97 6.34 -13.73
N VAL A 83 -7.75 7.24 -12.77
CA VAL A 83 -8.15 8.66 -12.80
C VAL A 83 -6.96 9.54 -12.50
#